data_AF-A0A356ZDH4-F1
#
_entry.id   AF-A0A356ZDH4-F1
#
_cell.length_a   1.000
_cell.length_b   1.000
_cell.length_c   1.000
_cell.angle_alpha   90.00
_cell.angle_beta   90.00
_cell.angle_gamma   90.00
#
_symmetry.space_group_name_H-M   'P 1'
#
loop_
_entity.id
_entity.type
_entity.pdbx_description
1 polymer ?
#
loop_
_entity_poly.entity_id
_entity_poly.type
_entity_poly.pdbx_seq_one_letter_code
_entity_poly.pdbx_strand_id
1 'polypeptide(L)'
;MSSITFKGKLRDTYDELLKLNCDEYLQRIGSEFRAKAGLTSRFIKASMEVNESIILEIKKESQPSISDVSKSFNLLMNGIDGKLLILLDEAGSINKSFFNEKEKPSFFEILMNQFRTAEYIRTKIAVYPESYSDILTETRYGDTYHLQEDITTEKGYESFYHKGLVLIERYISSAVGKDCRFEDMFNIEEKEEVGTDALEQLINASAGNMRRFVQLLDQAMITAFDEDKGQEKIRHKHAIEALIRHGKSMEDEFNSLDKEFLSTLVKACKSRQANIFKFPNKAPVLYKYTYKSSEANIINIVELGTGRKSTTYSFDYAYCVYTGLATHFIKGTERIDRFRSRKNGDWIQRITTLSDELIEHANFPGKIEGEINWIRDESGFLLGDDGKEYFWQKSFVIEHDRRKRIRHGIRIRFFPIKLGDSYIATEIEIL
;
A
#
# COMPACT_ATOMS: atom_id res chain seq x y z
N MET A 1 -12.40 -39.78 13.33
CA MET A 1 -13.59 -39.18 13.95
C MET A 1 -13.16 -38.22 15.04
N SER A 2 -13.25 -36.92 14.78
CA SER A 2 -13.38 -35.86 15.78
C SER A 2 -14.06 -34.68 15.08
N SER A 3 -15.32 -34.44 15.44
CA SER A 3 -16.14 -33.36 14.88
C SER A 3 -15.68 -32.01 15.42
N ILE A 4 -15.24 -31.11 14.55
CA ILE A 4 -15.02 -29.71 14.92
C ILE A 4 -16.37 -29.01 14.92
N THR A 5 -16.84 -28.65 16.12
CA THR A 5 -18.08 -27.91 16.35
C THR A 5 -17.78 -26.41 16.28
N PHE A 6 -18.27 -25.71 15.24
CA PHE A 6 -18.32 -24.25 15.23
C PHE A 6 -19.36 -23.76 16.26
N LYS A 7 -19.02 -22.75 17.07
CA LYS A 7 -19.94 -22.04 18.00
C LYS A 7 -19.92 -20.54 17.71
N GLY A 8 -21.10 -19.91 17.76
CA GLY A 8 -21.32 -18.46 17.64
C GLY A 8 -21.83 -18.01 16.26
N LYS A 9 -22.29 -16.74 16.16
CA LYS A 9 -23.00 -16.07 15.04
C LYS A 9 -22.61 -16.53 13.62
N LEU A 10 -21.34 -16.85 13.37
CA LEU A 10 -20.86 -17.39 12.10
C LEU A 10 -21.54 -18.71 11.68
N ARG A 11 -21.87 -19.59 12.62
CA ARG A 11 -22.62 -20.82 12.34
C ARG A 11 -24.08 -20.53 12.04
N ASP A 12 -24.69 -19.57 12.72
CA ASP A 12 -26.06 -19.16 12.46
C ASP A 12 -26.18 -18.48 11.09
N THR A 13 -25.18 -17.66 10.70
CA THR A 13 -25.11 -17.07 9.35
C THR A 13 -24.82 -18.13 8.28
N TYR A 14 -24.00 -19.13 8.57
CA TYR A 14 -23.70 -20.24 7.65
C TYR A 14 -24.91 -21.17 7.48
N ASP A 15 -25.63 -21.48 8.57
CA ASP A 15 -26.86 -22.27 8.56
C ASP A 15 -28.04 -21.49 7.95
N GLU A 16 -28.07 -20.15 8.05
CA GLU A 16 -29.01 -19.29 7.31
C GLU A 16 -28.66 -19.26 5.81
N LEU A 17 -27.38 -19.13 5.45
CA LEU A 17 -26.93 -19.13 4.05
C LEU A 17 -27.18 -20.48 3.36
N LEU A 18 -27.05 -21.59 4.08
CA LEU A 18 -27.36 -22.93 3.58
C LEU A 18 -28.87 -23.18 3.38
N LYS A 19 -29.73 -22.42 4.07
CA LYS A 19 -31.20 -22.53 4.01
C LYS A 19 -31.85 -21.66 2.94
N LEU A 20 -31.13 -20.72 2.35
CA LEU A 20 -31.66 -19.87 1.28
C LEU A 20 -31.84 -20.71 0.01
N ASN A 21 -33.06 -20.78 -0.49
CA ASN A 21 -33.31 -21.23 -1.86
C ASN A 21 -32.79 -20.18 -2.86
N CYS A 22 -32.46 -20.59 -4.09
CA CYS A 22 -31.92 -19.70 -5.13
C CYS A 22 -32.72 -18.39 -5.27
N ASP A 23 -34.05 -18.48 -5.20
CA ASP A 23 -34.95 -17.33 -5.30
C ASP A 23 -34.83 -16.36 -4.11
N GLU A 24 -34.58 -16.87 -2.90
CA GLU A 24 -34.39 -16.05 -1.70
C GLU A 24 -33.00 -15.42 -1.66
N TYR A 25 -31.96 -16.11 -2.15
CA TYR A 25 -30.63 -15.54 -2.31
C TYR A 25 -30.62 -14.43 -3.38
N LEU A 26 -31.31 -14.63 -4.50
CA LEU A 26 -31.49 -13.63 -5.56
C LEU A 26 -32.30 -12.43 -5.08
N GLN A 27 -33.36 -12.62 -4.28
CA GLN A 27 -34.07 -11.52 -3.63
C GLN A 27 -33.21 -10.78 -2.62
N ARG A 28 -32.43 -11.49 -1.79
CA ARG A 28 -31.60 -10.88 -0.74
C ARG A 28 -30.44 -10.09 -1.34
N ILE A 29 -29.72 -10.63 -2.34
CA ILE A 29 -28.72 -9.89 -3.12
C ILE A 29 -29.37 -8.74 -3.90
N GLY A 30 -30.49 -8.99 -4.57
CA GLY A 30 -31.22 -7.95 -5.31
C GLY A 30 -31.73 -6.80 -4.43
N SER A 31 -31.99 -7.06 -3.14
CA SER A 31 -32.43 -6.06 -2.16
C SER A 31 -31.26 -5.36 -1.44
N GLU A 32 -30.20 -6.09 -1.07
CA GLU A 32 -29.00 -5.52 -0.43
C GLU A 32 -28.18 -4.64 -1.39
N PHE A 33 -28.13 -4.98 -2.69
CA PHE A 33 -27.44 -4.17 -3.69
C PHE A 33 -28.27 -2.96 -4.18
N ARG A 34 -29.60 -3.02 -4.12
CA ARG A 34 -30.46 -1.83 -4.32
C ARG A 34 -30.33 -0.84 -3.18
N ALA A 35 -30.02 -1.29 -1.96
CA ALA A 35 -29.82 -0.43 -0.80
C ALA A 35 -28.45 0.29 -0.79
N LYS A 36 -27.47 -0.16 -1.59
CA LYS A 36 -26.15 0.48 -1.76
C LYS A 36 -25.95 1.02 -3.19
N ALA A 37 -26.89 1.84 -3.65
CA ALA A 37 -26.91 2.42 -5.00
C ALA A 37 -25.91 3.60 -5.19
N GLY A 38 -24.65 3.44 -4.75
CA GLY A 38 -23.62 4.47 -4.90
C GLY A 38 -22.40 4.10 -5.74
N LEU A 39 -22.07 2.82 -5.90
CA LEU A 39 -20.72 2.41 -6.35
C LEU A 39 -20.71 1.08 -7.14
N THR A 40 -21.71 0.82 -7.97
CA THR A 40 -21.76 -0.41 -8.79
C THR A 40 -21.29 -0.13 -10.22
N SER A 41 -20.18 -0.76 -10.64
CA SER A 41 -19.59 -0.61 -11.98
C SER A 41 -20.53 -1.12 -13.09
N ARG A 42 -20.47 -0.50 -14.28
CA ARG A 42 -21.30 -0.84 -15.46
C ARG A 42 -21.21 -2.32 -15.87
N PHE A 43 -20.10 -3.00 -15.55
CA PHE A 43 -19.89 -4.42 -15.80
C PHE A 43 -20.93 -5.30 -15.07
N ILE A 44 -21.22 -4.99 -13.81
CA ILE A 44 -22.17 -5.77 -13.00
C ILE A 44 -23.61 -5.58 -13.51
N LYS A 45 -23.97 -4.38 -13.97
CA LYS A 45 -25.27 -4.13 -14.61
C LYS A 45 -25.44 -4.93 -15.90
N ALA A 46 -24.42 -4.96 -16.76
CA ALA A 46 -24.44 -5.73 -18.00
C ALA A 46 -24.59 -7.24 -17.74
N SER A 47 -24.01 -7.76 -16.66
CA SER A 47 -24.21 -9.17 -16.26
C SER A 47 -25.62 -9.48 -15.75
N MET A 48 -26.36 -8.49 -15.24
CA MET A 48 -27.74 -8.66 -14.76
C MET A 48 -28.78 -8.67 -15.91
N GLU A 49 -28.54 -7.93 -16.98
CA GLU A 49 -29.45 -7.85 -18.15
C GLU A 49 -29.45 -9.13 -19.00
N VAL A 50 -28.44 -9.98 -18.87
CA VAL A 50 -28.36 -11.28 -19.59
C VAL A 50 -29.33 -12.34 -19.01
N ASN A 51 -29.86 -12.13 -17.80
CA ASN A 51 -30.66 -13.12 -17.06
C ASN A 51 -32.09 -13.35 -17.60
N GLU A 52 -32.60 -12.56 -18.54
CA GLU A 52 -33.98 -12.73 -19.00
C GLU A 52 -34.16 -13.85 -20.04
N SER A 53 -33.11 -14.32 -20.72
CA SER A 53 -33.27 -15.18 -21.91
C SER A 53 -33.01 -16.68 -21.76
N ILE A 54 -32.32 -17.19 -20.73
CA ILE A 54 -32.11 -18.66 -20.57
C ILE A 54 -31.96 -19.00 -19.09
N ILE A 55 -33.07 -19.30 -18.39
CA ILE A 55 -33.00 -19.91 -17.06
C ILE A 55 -32.92 -21.43 -17.25
N LEU A 56 -31.72 -21.96 -17.06
CA LEU A 56 -31.46 -23.39 -17.02
C LEU A 56 -31.27 -23.80 -15.55
N GLU A 57 -32.25 -24.49 -14.98
CA GLU A 57 -32.18 -24.97 -13.59
C GLU A 57 -31.16 -26.11 -13.48
N ILE A 58 -29.97 -25.79 -12.97
CA ILE A 58 -28.95 -26.79 -12.65
C ILE A 58 -29.32 -27.41 -11.30
N LYS A 59 -29.63 -28.72 -11.28
CA LYS A 59 -29.99 -29.44 -10.06
C LYS A 59 -28.93 -29.26 -8.96
N LYS A 60 -29.38 -28.92 -7.75
CA LYS A 60 -28.53 -28.77 -6.56
C LYS A 60 -28.04 -30.14 -6.10
N GLU A 61 -26.75 -30.43 -6.29
CA GLU A 61 -26.10 -31.62 -5.77
C GLU A 61 -25.56 -31.37 -4.35
N SER A 62 -25.69 -32.35 -3.46
CA SER A 62 -25.27 -32.23 -2.04
C SER A 62 -23.75 -32.27 -1.86
N GLN A 63 -23.02 -32.81 -2.84
CA GLN A 63 -21.56 -32.86 -2.90
C GLN A 63 -21.09 -32.57 -4.34
N PRO A 64 -20.93 -31.30 -4.72
CA PRO A 64 -20.54 -30.94 -6.07
C PRO A 64 -19.12 -31.43 -6.38
N SER A 65 -18.95 -32.01 -7.57
CA SER A 65 -17.67 -32.48 -8.10
C SER A 65 -17.29 -31.75 -9.38
N ILE A 66 -16.02 -31.84 -9.81
CA ILE A 66 -15.61 -31.30 -11.12
C ILE A 66 -16.39 -31.95 -12.28
N SER A 67 -16.87 -33.18 -12.11
CA SER A 67 -17.71 -33.83 -13.12
C SER A 67 -19.04 -33.10 -13.32
N ASP A 68 -19.55 -32.43 -12.29
CA ASP A 68 -20.80 -31.68 -12.35
C ASP A 68 -20.59 -30.32 -13.02
N VAL A 69 -19.40 -29.73 -12.87
CA VAL A 69 -18.95 -28.60 -13.70
C VAL A 69 -18.87 -29.01 -15.17
N SER A 70 -18.29 -30.17 -15.48
CA SER A 70 -18.25 -30.71 -16.86
C SER A 70 -19.64 -30.90 -17.45
N LYS A 71 -20.56 -31.51 -16.70
CA LYS A 71 -21.95 -31.73 -17.14
C LYS A 71 -22.65 -30.39 -17.40
N SER A 72 -22.51 -29.44 -16.48
CA SER A 72 -23.12 -28.12 -16.60
C SER A 72 -22.53 -27.35 -17.77
N PHE A 73 -21.21 -27.37 -17.95
CA PHE A 73 -20.52 -26.74 -19.07
C PHE A 73 -20.99 -27.33 -20.41
N ASN A 74 -21.01 -28.65 -20.56
CA ASN A 74 -21.46 -29.32 -21.78
C ASN A 74 -22.93 -29.03 -22.08
N LEU A 75 -23.76 -28.91 -21.04
CA LEU A 75 -25.17 -28.60 -21.19
C LEU A 75 -25.39 -27.14 -21.61
N LEU A 76 -24.64 -26.20 -21.04
CA LEU A 76 -24.70 -24.77 -21.38
C LEU A 76 -24.08 -24.46 -22.75
N MET A 77 -23.01 -25.18 -23.12
CA MET A 77 -22.25 -24.97 -24.35
C MET A 77 -22.66 -25.90 -25.49
N ASN A 78 -23.76 -26.65 -25.35
CA ASN A 78 -24.18 -27.61 -26.35
C ASN A 78 -24.34 -26.93 -27.74
N GLY A 79 -23.56 -27.40 -28.73
CA GLY A 79 -23.51 -26.84 -30.08
C GLY A 79 -22.51 -25.70 -30.30
N ILE A 80 -21.72 -25.32 -29.29
CA ILE A 80 -20.70 -24.26 -29.37
C ILE A 80 -19.34 -24.84 -28.93
N ASP A 81 -18.30 -24.66 -29.75
CA ASP A 81 -16.91 -24.99 -29.37
C ASP A 81 -16.36 -23.92 -28.42
N GLY A 82 -16.72 -24.06 -27.14
CA GLY A 82 -16.31 -23.16 -26.07
C GLY A 82 -15.18 -23.73 -25.23
N LYS A 83 -14.39 -22.83 -24.62
CA LYS A 83 -13.47 -23.18 -23.53
C LYS A 83 -13.79 -22.31 -22.31
N LEU A 84 -13.71 -22.90 -21.13
CA LEU A 84 -13.84 -22.21 -19.85
C LEU A 84 -12.48 -21.62 -19.45
N LEU A 85 -12.40 -20.29 -19.30
CA LEU A 85 -11.24 -19.64 -18.70
C LEU A 85 -11.52 -19.39 -17.21
N ILE A 86 -10.80 -20.08 -16.33
CA ILE A 86 -10.83 -19.87 -14.89
C ILE A 86 -9.68 -18.94 -14.50
N LEU A 87 -10.02 -17.77 -13.95
CA LEU A 87 -9.07 -16.82 -13.39
C LEU A 87 -9.10 -16.94 -11.88
N LEU A 88 -8.03 -17.43 -11.27
CA LEU A 88 -7.88 -17.46 -9.82
C LEU A 88 -7.08 -16.23 -9.38
N ASP A 89 -7.77 -15.31 -8.70
CA ASP A 89 -7.15 -14.18 -7.99
C ASP A 89 -7.07 -14.49 -6.49
N GLU A 90 -6.06 -13.94 -5.81
CA GLU A 90 -5.85 -14.04 -4.35
C GLU A 90 -5.76 -15.45 -3.74
N ALA A 91 -4.97 -16.35 -4.34
CA ALA A 91 -4.67 -17.64 -3.72
C ALA A 91 -4.19 -17.52 -2.25
N GLY A 92 -3.50 -16.43 -1.89
CA GLY A 92 -3.01 -16.17 -0.52
C GLY A 92 -4.08 -15.92 0.56
N SER A 93 -5.33 -15.62 0.18
CA SER A 93 -6.46 -15.47 1.13
C SER A 93 -6.98 -16.81 1.64
N ILE A 94 -6.61 -17.91 0.96
CA ILE A 94 -7.06 -19.26 1.28
C ILE A 94 -6.18 -19.83 2.40
N ASN A 95 -6.80 -20.58 3.32
CA ASN A 95 -6.12 -21.18 4.46
C ASN A 95 -4.86 -21.95 4.03
N LYS A 96 -3.74 -21.79 4.76
CA LYS A 96 -2.48 -22.51 4.52
C LYS A 96 -2.65 -24.02 4.37
N SER A 97 -3.64 -24.62 5.05
CA SER A 97 -3.95 -26.05 4.93
C SER A 97 -4.36 -26.48 3.52
N PHE A 98 -4.83 -25.55 2.69
CA PHE A 98 -5.16 -25.80 1.29
C PHE A 98 -3.91 -26.04 0.41
N PHE A 99 -2.79 -25.39 0.77
CA PHE A 99 -1.51 -25.45 0.05
C PHE A 99 -0.47 -26.37 0.71
N ASN A 100 -0.71 -26.84 1.93
CA ASN A 100 0.27 -27.63 2.68
C ASN A 100 0.39 -29.08 2.17
N GLU A 101 1.58 -29.43 1.70
CA GLU A 101 2.02 -30.81 1.41
C GLU A 101 2.64 -31.42 2.65
N LYS A 102 1.83 -31.94 3.59
CA LYS A 102 2.38 -32.59 4.78
C LYS A 102 2.59 -34.10 4.65
N GLU A 103 2.08 -34.74 3.59
CA GLU A 103 2.26 -36.19 3.26
C GLU A 103 1.38 -36.67 2.09
N LYS A 104 0.46 -35.83 1.59
CA LYS A 104 -0.43 -36.08 0.44
C LYS A 104 -0.42 -34.84 -0.47
N PRO A 105 -0.77 -34.98 -1.76
CA PRO A 105 -0.93 -33.82 -2.62
C PRO A 105 -1.91 -32.83 -2.00
N SER A 106 -1.55 -31.56 -2.04
CA SER A 106 -2.35 -30.49 -1.42
C SER A 106 -3.72 -30.39 -2.09
N PHE A 107 -4.72 -29.81 -1.40
CA PHE A 107 -6.03 -29.61 -2.01
C PHE A 107 -5.96 -28.71 -3.25
N PHE A 108 -5.04 -27.75 -3.25
CA PHE A 108 -4.70 -26.95 -4.42
C PHE A 108 -4.21 -27.83 -5.58
N GLU A 109 -3.23 -28.71 -5.36
CA GLU A 109 -2.71 -29.60 -6.41
C GLU A 109 -3.78 -30.55 -6.95
N ILE A 110 -4.64 -31.07 -6.08
CA ILE A 110 -5.77 -31.94 -6.48
C ILE A 110 -6.71 -31.16 -7.41
N LEU A 111 -7.10 -29.95 -7.03
CA LEU A 111 -7.98 -29.09 -7.84
C LEU A 111 -7.33 -28.71 -9.18
N MET A 112 -6.07 -28.29 -9.15
CA MET A 112 -5.37 -27.88 -10.36
C MET A 112 -5.12 -29.05 -11.32
N ASN A 113 -4.86 -30.25 -10.80
CA ASN A 113 -4.80 -31.45 -11.63
C ASN A 113 -6.14 -31.75 -12.29
N GLN A 114 -7.26 -31.56 -11.60
CA GLN A 114 -8.59 -31.71 -12.18
C GLN A 114 -8.88 -30.67 -13.26
N PHE A 115 -8.49 -29.41 -13.07
CA PHE A 115 -8.62 -28.38 -14.11
C PHE A 115 -7.73 -28.66 -15.32
N ARG A 116 -6.51 -29.16 -15.10
CA ARG A 116 -5.56 -29.48 -16.18
C ARG A 116 -6.04 -30.64 -17.05
N THR A 117 -6.67 -31.65 -16.46
CA THR A 117 -7.16 -32.83 -17.20
C THR A 117 -8.46 -32.58 -17.95
N ALA A 118 -9.16 -31.48 -17.66
CA ALA A 118 -10.35 -31.08 -18.39
C ALA A 118 -9.97 -30.30 -19.66
N GLU A 119 -10.12 -30.91 -20.84
CA GLU A 119 -9.71 -30.32 -22.13
C GLU A 119 -10.37 -28.96 -22.44
N TYR A 120 -11.59 -28.78 -21.95
CA TYR A 120 -12.37 -27.55 -22.12
C TYR A 120 -12.01 -26.47 -21.09
N ILE A 121 -11.19 -26.74 -20.09
CA ILE A 121 -10.76 -25.76 -19.08
C ILE A 121 -9.37 -25.21 -19.43
N ARG A 122 -9.24 -23.90 -19.28
CA ARG A 122 -7.98 -23.16 -19.25
C ARG A 122 -7.93 -22.41 -17.94
N THR A 123 -6.83 -22.52 -17.21
CA THR A 123 -6.67 -21.83 -15.93
C THR A 123 -5.53 -20.83 -16.03
N LYS A 124 -5.73 -19.62 -15.55
CA LYS A 124 -4.66 -18.65 -15.27
C LYS A 124 -4.72 -18.28 -13.80
N ILE A 125 -3.57 -18.29 -13.15
CA ILE A 125 -3.46 -18.04 -11.71
C ILE A 125 -2.60 -16.81 -11.51
N ALA A 126 -3.10 -15.84 -10.77
CA ALA A 126 -2.29 -14.75 -10.27
C ALA A 126 -1.66 -15.20 -8.94
N VAL A 127 -0.34 -15.35 -8.92
CA VAL A 127 0.42 -15.72 -7.72
C VAL A 127 1.14 -14.47 -7.21
N TYR A 128 0.89 -14.13 -5.94
CA TYR A 128 1.53 -13.00 -5.28
C TYR A 128 2.80 -13.48 -4.57
N PRO A 129 3.93 -12.77 -4.73
CA PRO A 129 5.17 -13.09 -4.02
C PRO A 129 5.00 -12.92 -2.50
N GLU A 130 5.79 -13.66 -1.71
CA GLU A 130 5.84 -13.61 -0.23
C GLU A 130 4.58 -14.10 0.50
N SER A 131 3.74 -14.90 -0.18
CA SER A 131 2.59 -15.58 0.39
C SER A 131 2.83 -17.10 0.47
N TYR A 132 2.01 -17.87 1.18
CA TYR A 132 2.09 -19.36 1.16
C TYR A 132 1.94 -19.95 -0.25
N SER A 133 1.48 -19.14 -1.21
CA SER A 133 1.47 -19.43 -2.64
C SER A 133 2.85 -19.44 -3.29
N ASP A 134 3.94 -19.09 -2.60
CA ASP A 134 5.32 -19.28 -3.10
C ASP A 134 5.67 -20.77 -3.28
N ILE A 135 4.86 -21.68 -2.72
CA ILE A 135 4.93 -23.13 -3.00
C ILE A 135 4.58 -23.42 -4.48
N LEU A 136 3.91 -22.50 -5.17
CA LEU A 136 3.44 -22.64 -6.55
C LEU A 136 4.51 -22.38 -7.62
N THR A 137 5.80 -22.47 -7.29
CA THR A 137 6.92 -22.38 -8.26
C THR A 137 6.87 -23.45 -9.37
N GLU A 138 5.93 -24.38 -9.30
CA GLU A 138 5.73 -25.42 -10.31
C GLU A 138 4.94 -24.90 -11.52
N THR A 139 5.65 -24.67 -12.62
CA THR A 139 5.14 -24.20 -13.92
C THR A 139 4.12 -25.14 -14.57
N ARG A 140 3.87 -26.34 -14.00
CA ARG A 140 2.92 -27.34 -14.51
C ARG A 140 1.46 -26.90 -14.47
N TYR A 141 1.16 -25.80 -13.78
CA TYR A 141 -0.20 -25.30 -13.52
C TYR A 141 -0.57 -23.99 -14.23
N GLY A 142 0.34 -23.45 -15.04
CA GLY A 142 0.15 -22.24 -15.83
C GLY A 142 1.35 -21.30 -15.76
N ASP A 143 1.33 -20.27 -16.61
CA ASP A 143 2.34 -19.22 -16.59
C ASP A 143 2.17 -18.34 -15.35
N THR A 144 3.23 -18.17 -14.57
CA THR A 144 3.24 -17.23 -13.45
C THR A 144 3.43 -15.81 -13.99
N TYR A 145 2.47 -14.93 -13.72
CA TYR A 145 2.59 -13.51 -14.04
C TYR A 145 2.84 -12.71 -12.77
N HIS A 146 4.04 -12.12 -12.66
CA HIS A 146 4.36 -11.20 -11.59
C HIS A 146 3.69 -9.84 -11.85
N LEU A 147 2.72 -9.51 -10.99
CA LEU A 147 2.01 -8.22 -10.98
C LEU A 147 2.70 -7.18 -10.09
N GLN A 148 3.90 -7.49 -9.62
CA GLN A 148 4.72 -6.61 -8.81
C GLN A 148 6.12 -6.48 -9.43
N GLU A 149 6.65 -5.26 -9.41
CA GLU A 149 8.01 -4.93 -9.85
C GLU A 149 8.74 -4.13 -8.76
N ASP A 150 10.06 -4.26 -8.70
CA ASP A 150 10.87 -3.40 -7.82
C ASP A 150 11.16 -2.06 -8.51
N ILE A 151 10.28 -1.08 -8.25
CA ILE A 151 10.37 0.27 -8.80
C ILE A 151 11.51 1.11 -8.22
N THR A 152 12.23 0.62 -7.21
CA THR A 152 13.42 1.32 -6.67
C THR A 152 14.63 1.15 -7.58
N THR A 153 14.62 0.10 -8.42
CA THR A 153 15.61 -0.12 -9.47
C THR A 153 15.20 0.51 -10.78
N GLU A 154 16.17 0.95 -11.57
CA GLU A 154 15.90 1.53 -12.89
C GLU A 154 15.19 0.54 -13.81
N LYS A 155 15.68 -0.70 -13.87
CA LYS A 155 15.08 -1.74 -14.71
C LYS A 155 13.64 -2.09 -14.29
N GLY A 156 13.39 -2.22 -12.99
CA GLY A 156 12.06 -2.55 -12.48
C GLY A 156 11.06 -1.42 -12.70
N TYR A 157 11.49 -0.16 -12.52
CA TYR A 157 10.67 0.99 -12.86
C TYR A 157 10.33 1.03 -14.35
N GLU A 158 11.30 0.91 -15.26
CA GLU A 158 11.02 0.96 -16.71
C GLU A 158 10.06 -0.15 -17.13
N SER A 159 10.25 -1.37 -16.59
CA SER A 159 9.31 -2.49 -16.81
C SER A 159 7.90 -2.13 -16.35
N PHE A 160 7.75 -1.58 -15.14
CA PHE A 160 6.46 -1.21 -14.59
C PHE A 160 5.81 -0.07 -15.36
N TYR A 161 6.59 0.95 -15.73
CA TYR A 161 6.15 2.11 -16.52
C TYR A 161 5.54 1.67 -17.85
N HIS A 162 6.25 0.83 -18.62
CA HIS A 162 5.73 0.32 -19.89
C HIS A 162 4.47 -0.54 -19.72
N LYS A 163 4.43 -1.40 -18.70
CA LYS A 163 3.22 -2.18 -18.38
C LYS A 163 2.05 -1.28 -18.00
N GLY A 164 2.30 -0.24 -17.21
CA GLY A 164 1.32 0.75 -16.79
C GLY A 164 0.73 1.53 -17.96
N LEU A 165 1.58 1.99 -18.89
CA LEU A 165 1.13 2.66 -20.12
C LEU A 165 0.19 1.78 -20.94
N VAL A 166 0.60 0.55 -21.24
CA VAL A 166 -0.22 -0.41 -22.01
C VAL A 166 -1.54 -0.70 -21.30
N LEU A 167 -1.52 -0.79 -19.96
CA LEU A 167 -2.73 -1.01 -19.18
C LEU A 167 -3.70 0.17 -19.27
N ILE A 168 -3.20 1.40 -19.14
CA ILE A 168 -3.97 2.63 -19.26
C ILE A 168 -4.63 2.70 -20.64
N GLU A 169 -3.84 2.55 -21.71
CA GLU A 169 -4.34 2.63 -23.09
C GLU A 169 -5.41 1.58 -23.37
N ARG A 170 -5.19 0.33 -22.93
CA ARG A 170 -6.18 -0.75 -23.09
C ARG A 170 -7.45 -0.47 -22.31
N TYR A 171 -7.33 0.01 -21.07
CA TYR A 171 -8.47 0.34 -20.22
C TYR A 171 -9.34 1.42 -20.85
N ILE A 172 -8.72 2.53 -21.27
CA ILE A 172 -9.43 3.65 -21.89
C ILE A 172 -10.02 3.24 -23.23
N SER A 173 -9.25 2.56 -24.07
CA SER A 173 -9.71 2.15 -25.40
C SER A 173 -10.94 1.24 -25.30
N SER A 174 -10.92 0.32 -24.34
CA SER A 174 -12.06 -0.54 -24.02
C SER A 174 -13.27 0.26 -23.52
N ALA A 175 -13.06 1.21 -22.61
CA ALA A 175 -14.14 2.02 -22.03
C ALA A 175 -14.82 2.95 -23.05
N VAL A 176 -14.06 3.49 -24.01
CA VAL A 176 -14.54 4.43 -25.03
C VAL A 176 -14.97 3.72 -26.32
N GLY A 177 -14.55 2.47 -26.53
CA GLY A 177 -14.85 1.70 -27.75
C GLY A 177 -14.07 2.15 -28.99
N LYS A 178 -12.93 2.82 -28.79
CA LYS A 178 -12.02 3.27 -29.86
C LYS A 178 -10.58 3.25 -29.35
N ASP A 179 -9.61 3.11 -30.25
CA ASP A 179 -8.20 3.20 -29.86
C ASP A 179 -7.88 4.58 -29.29
N CYS A 180 -7.38 4.60 -28.06
CA CYS A 180 -6.96 5.78 -27.32
C CYS A 180 -5.53 5.58 -26.83
N ARG A 181 -4.74 6.65 -26.89
CA ARG A 181 -3.36 6.67 -26.41
C ARG A 181 -3.25 7.32 -25.05
N PHE A 182 -2.16 7.05 -24.33
CA PHE A 182 -1.89 7.66 -23.04
C PHE A 182 -1.87 9.21 -23.13
N GLU A 183 -1.29 9.73 -24.21
CA GLU A 183 -1.21 11.15 -24.55
C GLU A 183 -2.57 11.84 -24.64
N ASP A 184 -3.64 11.09 -24.92
CA ASP A 184 -4.98 11.66 -25.07
C ASP A 184 -5.56 12.08 -23.72
N MET A 185 -5.16 11.40 -22.63
CA MET A 185 -5.68 11.66 -21.29
C MET A 185 -4.67 12.33 -20.36
N PHE A 186 -3.39 12.07 -20.52
CA PHE A 186 -2.34 12.62 -19.65
C PHE A 186 -1.62 13.78 -20.33
N ASN A 187 -1.35 14.82 -19.54
CA ASN A 187 -0.56 15.94 -20.01
C ASN A 187 0.93 15.57 -19.99
N ILE A 188 1.43 15.14 -21.15
CA ILE A 188 2.85 14.77 -21.34
C ILE A 188 3.72 16.00 -21.59
N GLU A 189 3.13 17.17 -21.82
CA GLU A 189 3.87 18.42 -21.98
C GLU A 189 4.40 18.97 -20.64
N GLU A 190 4.01 18.39 -19.50
CA GLU A 190 4.71 18.57 -18.20
C GLU A 190 6.14 17.94 -18.22
N LYS A 191 6.70 17.68 -19.40
CA LYS A 191 7.93 16.91 -19.60
C LYS A 191 9.18 17.55 -18.98
N GLU A 192 9.86 16.68 -18.25
CA GLU A 192 11.30 16.55 -18.07
C GLU A 192 12.10 17.59 -17.28
N GLU A 193 11.79 18.88 -17.19
CA GLU A 193 12.73 19.78 -16.49
C GLU A 193 12.59 19.75 -14.96
N VAL A 194 11.37 19.63 -14.45
CA VAL A 194 11.08 19.82 -13.01
C VAL A 194 10.74 18.51 -12.29
N GLY A 195 10.42 17.44 -13.03
CA GLY A 195 10.13 16.14 -12.43
C GLY A 195 8.71 15.99 -11.89
N THR A 196 7.73 16.52 -12.63
CA THR A 196 6.32 16.58 -12.27
C THR A 196 5.49 15.60 -13.09
N ASP A 197 5.97 14.38 -13.33
CA ASP A 197 5.17 13.40 -14.08
C ASP A 197 4.08 12.80 -13.17
N ALA A 198 2.82 13.01 -13.55
CA ALA A 198 1.67 12.43 -12.86
C ALA A 198 1.76 10.90 -12.77
N LEU A 199 2.19 10.25 -13.85
CA LEU A 199 2.34 8.80 -13.91
C LEU A 199 3.45 8.32 -12.97
N GLU A 200 4.58 9.04 -12.90
CA GLU A 200 5.66 8.73 -11.96
C GLU A 200 5.19 8.74 -10.51
N GLN A 201 4.40 9.73 -10.11
CA GLN A 201 3.87 9.80 -8.74
C GLN A 201 2.93 8.62 -8.43
N LEU A 202 2.10 8.21 -9.39
CA LEU A 202 1.21 7.05 -9.24
C LEU A 202 2.00 5.73 -9.19
N ILE A 203 3.07 5.59 -9.97
CA ILE A 203 3.98 4.43 -9.92
C ILE A 203 4.68 4.36 -8.58
N ASN A 204 5.26 5.47 -8.10
CA ASN A 204 5.91 5.53 -6.80
C ASN A 204 4.95 5.16 -5.66
N ALA A 205 3.71 5.66 -5.73
CA ALA A 205 2.67 5.37 -4.76
C ALA A 205 2.16 3.93 -4.81
N SER A 206 2.23 3.27 -5.96
CA SER A 206 1.82 1.87 -6.09
C SER A 206 2.80 0.90 -5.45
N ALA A 207 4.02 1.35 -5.12
CA ALA A 207 5.14 0.50 -4.70
C ALA A 207 5.40 -0.66 -5.69
N GLY A 208 5.14 -0.42 -6.97
CA GLY A 208 5.27 -1.42 -8.03
C GLY A 208 4.18 -2.48 -8.05
N ASN A 209 3.10 -2.35 -7.28
CA ASN A 209 1.94 -3.23 -7.33
C ASN A 209 0.92 -2.75 -8.38
N MET A 210 0.64 -3.59 -9.38
CA MET A 210 -0.24 -3.21 -10.50
C MET A 210 -1.70 -2.98 -10.08
N ARG A 211 -2.21 -3.71 -9.08
CA ARG A 211 -3.59 -3.52 -8.60
C ARG A 211 -3.73 -2.17 -7.90
N ARG A 212 -2.79 -1.87 -7.01
CA ARG A 212 -2.72 -0.58 -6.34
C ARG A 212 -2.58 0.56 -7.34
N PHE A 213 -1.76 0.37 -8.37
CA PHE A 213 -1.60 1.33 -9.45
C PHE A 213 -2.94 1.65 -10.14
N VAL A 214 -3.75 0.64 -10.49
CA VAL A 214 -5.08 0.86 -11.10
C VAL A 214 -6.02 1.63 -10.16
N GLN A 215 -6.02 1.30 -8.86
CA GLN A 215 -6.84 2.03 -7.88
C GLN A 215 -6.46 3.51 -7.79
N LEU A 216 -5.16 3.80 -7.72
CA LEU A 216 -4.64 5.17 -7.64
C LEU A 216 -4.86 5.94 -8.96
N LEU A 217 -4.72 5.25 -10.09
CA LEU A 217 -5.02 5.79 -11.41
C LEU A 217 -6.47 6.24 -11.52
N ASP A 218 -7.41 5.40 -11.11
CA ASP A 218 -8.84 5.73 -11.10
C ASP A 218 -9.12 6.96 -10.21
N GLN A 219 -8.52 7.01 -9.01
CA GLN A 219 -8.63 8.17 -8.12
C GLN A 219 -8.07 9.46 -8.75
N ALA A 220 -6.98 9.37 -9.51
CA ALA A 220 -6.42 10.52 -10.23
C ALA A 220 -7.33 10.98 -11.39
N MET A 221 -7.92 10.04 -12.13
CA MET A 221 -8.89 10.33 -13.18
C MET A 221 -10.14 11.00 -12.62
N ILE A 222 -10.69 10.48 -11.50
CA ILE A 222 -11.84 11.07 -10.80
C ILE A 222 -11.49 12.48 -10.30
N THR A 223 -10.30 12.67 -9.74
CA THR A 223 -9.87 13.98 -9.23
C THR A 223 -9.81 15.02 -10.35
N ALA A 224 -9.24 14.65 -11.51
CA ALA A 224 -9.22 15.52 -12.69
C ALA A 224 -10.65 15.80 -13.23
N PHE A 225 -11.50 14.78 -13.27
CA PHE A 225 -12.88 14.94 -13.69
C PHE A 225 -13.69 15.82 -12.73
N ASP A 226 -13.47 15.73 -11.43
CA ASP A 226 -14.19 16.54 -10.45
C ASP A 226 -13.87 18.03 -10.60
N GLU A 227 -12.60 18.35 -10.87
CA GLU A 227 -12.09 19.72 -11.03
C GLU A 227 -12.66 20.41 -12.28
N ASP A 228 -12.62 19.73 -13.43
CA ASP A 228 -12.89 20.39 -14.72
C ASP A 228 -13.83 19.59 -15.65
N LYS A 229 -14.57 18.62 -15.09
CA LYS A 229 -15.55 17.78 -15.81
C LYS A 229 -14.98 17.10 -17.07
N GLY A 230 -13.69 16.80 -17.04
CA GLY A 230 -12.96 16.11 -18.10
C GLY A 230 -12.59 16.97 -19.31
N GLN A 231 -12.60 18.30 -19.18
CA GLN A 231 -12.13 19.21 -20.24
C GLN A 231 -10.60 19.29 -20.28
N GLU A 232 -9.94 19.24 -19.12
CA GLU A 232 -8.48 19.17 -19.02
C GLU A 232 -7.91 17.74 -18.95
N LYS A 233 -6.70 17.59 -19.49
CA LYS A 233 -5.86 16.38 -19.30
C LYS A 233 -5.40 16.25 -17.86
N ILE A 234 -5.09 15.02 -17.46
CA ILE A 234 -4.57 14.70 -16.13
C ILE A 234 -3.15 15.25 -16.00
N ARG A 235 -2.87 15.97 -14.90
CA ARG A 235 -1.62 16.65 -14.59
C ARG A 235 -1.08 16.19 -13.23
N HIS A 236 0.16 16.55 -12.92
CA HIS A 236 0.80 16.30 -11.64
C HIS A 236 -0.07 16.65 -10.43
N LYS A 237 -0.71 17.83 -10.47
CA LYS A 237 -1.58 18.31 -9.38
C LYS A 237 -2.72 17.33 -9.06
N HIS A 238 -3.31 16.70 -10.08
CA HIS A 238 -4.41 15.75 -9.90
C HIS A 238 -3.91 14.44 -9.27
N ALA A 239 -2.73 13.98 -9.68
CA ALA A 239 -2.09 12.81 -9.06
C ALA A 239 -1.76 13.09 -7.59
N ILE A 240 -1.11 14.21 -7.28
CA ILE A 240 -0.78 14.57 -5.90
C ILE A 240 -2.03 14.69 -5.02
N GLU A 241 -3.08 15.38 -5.50
CA GLU A 241 -4.34 15.50 -4.77
C GLU A 241 -5.01 14.14 -4.54
N ALA A 242 -5.00 13.25 -5.54
CA ALA A 242 -5.47 11.88 -5.38
C ALA A 242 -4.67 11.12 -4.31
N LEU A 243 -3.34 11.24 -4.30
CA LEU A 243 -2.48 10.63 -3.27
C LEU A 243 -2.73 11.20 -1.87
N ILE A 244 -2.98 12.51 -1.75
CA ILE A 244 -3.35 13.16 -0.49
C ILE A 244 -4.67 12.59 0.02
N ARG A 245 -5.69 12.48 -0.83
CA ARG A 245 -6.99 11.88 -0.48
C ARG A 245 -6.84 10.41 -0.11
N HIS A 246 -6.03 9.65 -0.83
CA HIS A 246 -5.74 8.25 -0.54
C HIS A 246 -5.08 8.11 0.83
N GLY A 247 -3.96 8.81 1.08
CA GLY A 247 -3.26 8.77 2.37
C GLY A 247 -4.15 9.19 3.54
N LYS A 248 -5.01 10.20 3.35
CA LYS A 248 -6.00 10.61 4.35
C LYS A 248 -7.04 9.52 4.62
N SER A 249 -7.59 8.89 3.57
CA SER A 249 -8.58 7.82 3.71
C SER A 249 -8.02 6.63 4.50
N MET A 250 -6.75 6.28 4.28
CA MET A 250 -6.06 5.24 5.06
C MET A 250 -6.00 5.61 6.55
N GLU A 251 -5.68 6.87 6.87
CA GLU A 251 -5.64 7.37 8.25
C GLU A 251 -7.04 7.41 8.89
N ASP A 252 -8.07 7.75 8.12
CA ASP A 252 -9.45 7.88 8.59
C ASP A 252 -10.08 6.58 9.09
N GLU A 253 -9.51 5.43 8.74
CA GLU A 253 -9.91 4.13 9.28
C GLU A 253 -9.48 3.91 10.74
N PHE A 254 -8.65 4.81 11.30
CA PHE A 254 -8.12 4.70 12.65
C PHE A 254 -8.79 5.70 13.62
N ASN A 255 -8.82 5.36 14.91
CA ASN A 255 -9.37 6.22 15.94
C ASN A 255 -8.43 7.41 16.25
N SER A 256 -8.91 8.41 17.01
CA SER A 256 -8.13 9.63 17.29
C SER A 256 -6.79 9.39 17.99
N LEU A 257 -6.70 8.40 18.89
CA LEU A 257 -5.45 8.07 19.59
C LEU A 257 -4.40 7.49 18.63
N ASP A 258 -4.85 6.66 17.69
CA ASP A 258 -4.00 6.07 16.67
C ASP A 258 -3.49 7.14 15.70
N LYS A 259 -4.36 8.08 15.30
CA LYS A 259 -3.99 9.24 14.48
C LYS A 259 -2.96 10.13 15.17
N GLU A 260 -3.13 10.41 16.45
CA GLU A 260 -2.16 11.18 17.24
C GLU A 260 -0.80 10.47 17.34
N PHE A 261 -0.82 9.15 17.56
CA PHE A 261 0.39 8.33 17.57
C PHE A 261 1.11 8.36 16.22
N LEU A 262 0.39 8.14 15.11
CA LEU A 262 0.96 8.21 13.75
C LEU A 262 1.53 9.60 13.45
N SER A 263 0.83 10.67 13.82
CA SER A 263 1.32 12.05 13.70
C SER A 263 2.63 12.25 14.47
N THR A 264 2.73 11.69 15.68
CA THR A 264 3.96 11.76 16.49
C THR A 264 5.12 11.02 15.82
N LEU A 265 4.89 9.82 15.28
CA LEU A 265 5.89 9.09 14.53
C LEU A 265 6.38 9.89 13.31
N VAL A 266 5.46 10.49 12.55
CA VAL A 266 5.79 11.34 11.40
C VAL A 266 6.64 12.52 11.82
N LYS A 267 6.31 13.22 12.91
CA LYS A 267 7.12 14.35 13.42
C LYS A 267 8.55 13.93 13.77
N ALA A 268 8.69 12.80 14.48
CA ALA A 268 9.99 12.27 14.90
C ALA A 268 10.86 11.83 13.71
N CYS A 269 10.24 11.29 12.66
CA CYS A 269 10.87 10.91 11.41
C CYS A 269 11.23 12.13 10.54
N LYS A 270 10.34 13.12 10.45
CA LYS A 270 10.53 14.36 9.69
C LYS A 270 11.72 15.18 10.19
N SER A 271 11.89 15.29 11.50
CA SER A 271 13.05 16.00 12.09
C SER A 271 14.39 15.36 11.76
N ARG A 272 14.39 14.06 11.45
CA ARG A 272 15.59 13.27 11.11
C ARG A 272 15.73 13.06 9.59
N GLN A 273 14.86 13.68 8.81
CA GLN A 273 14.79 13.56 7.35
C GLN A 273 14.78 12.10 6.88
N ALA A 274 13.96 11.26 7.54
CA ALA A 274 13.83 9.85 7.23
C ALA A 274 12.36 9.49 7.12
N ASN A 275 12.01 8.64 6.16
CA ASN A 275 10.72 7.95 6.07
C ASN A 275 10.83 6.45 6.43
N ILE A 276 12.06 5.94 6.56
CA ILE A 276 12.38 4.57 6.97
C ILE A 276 12.87 4.60 8.43
N PHE A 277 12.33 3.70 9.26
CA PHE A 277 12.65 3.69 10.68
C PHE A 277 12.66 2.30 11.31
N LYS A 278 13.32 2.19 12.45
CA LYS A 278 13.26 1.04 13.37
C LYS A 278 12.62 1.51 14.67
N PHE A 279 11.71 0.72 15.22
CA PHE A 279 11.17 1.00 16.56
C PHE A 279 11.29 -0.27 17.43
N PRO A 280 12.42 -0.44 18.13
CA PRO A 280 12.68 -1.62 18.94
C PRO A 280 11.56 -1.85 19.97
N ASN A 281 11.17 -3.11 20.16
CA ASN A 281 10.15 -3.54 21.12
C ASN A 281 8.71 -2.99 20.88
N LYS A 282 8.45 -2.32 19.75
CA LYS A 282 7.11 -1.80 19.39
C LYS A 282 6.42 -2.51 18.23
N ALA A 283 6.96 -3.64 17.77
CA ALA A 283 6.33 -4.43 16.72
C ALA A 283 4.83 -4.73 16.99
N PRO A 284 4.40 -5.12 18.21
CA PRO A 284 2.97 -5.33 18.50
C PRO A 284 2.09 -4.09 18.29
N VAL A 285 2.62 -2.91 18.62
CA VAL A 285 1.91 -1.63 18.47
C VAL A 285 1.82 -1.23 16.99
N LEU A 286 2.86 -1.54 16.21
CA LEU A 286 2.91 -1.20 14.79
C LEU A 286 2.09 -2.15 13.91
N TYR A 287 1.84 -3.39 14.35
CA TYR A 287 1.13 -4.39 13.55
C TYR A 287 -0.26 -3.96 13.06
N LYS A 288 -1.00 -3.17 13.83
CA LYS A 288 -2.30 -2.64 13.35
C LYS A 288 -2.19 -1.74 12.10
N TYR A 289 -1.01 -1.20 11.80
CA TYR A 289 -0.77 -0.34 10.65
C TYR A 289 -0.12 -1.08 9.45
N THR A 290 0.21 -2.37 9.61
CA THR A 290 0.97 -3.17 8.62
C THR A 290 0.22 -4.44 8.13
N TYR A 291 -0.95 -4.79 8.68
CA TYR A 291 -1.58 -6.12 8.50
C TYR A 291 -2.92 -6.15 7.75
N LYS A 292 -3.38 -5.05 7.13
CA LYS A 292 -4.66 -5.08 6.38
C LYS A 292 -4.47 -5.71 5.00
N SER A 293 -3.71 -5.02 4.17
CA SER A 293 -3.28 -5.39 2.82
C SER A 293 -2.11 -4.47 2.47
N SER A 294 -1.14 -4.92 1.68
CA SER A 294 -0.06 -4.05 1.21
C SER A 294 -0.58 -2.81 0.46
N GLU A 295 -1.82 -2.87 -0.03
CA GLU A 295 -2.52 -1.76 -0.68
C GLU A 295 -3.05 -0.69 0.28
N ALA A 296 -3.31 -1.05 1.55
CA ALA A 296 -3.96 -0.19 2.55
C ALA A 296 -3.10 0.07 3.80
N ASN A 297 -1.86 -0.41 3.81
CA ASN A 297 -0.94 -0.24 4.92
C ASN A 297 -0.42 1.20 5.01
N ILE A 298 -0.52 1.84 6.17
CA ILE A 298 0.13 3.13 6.45
C ILE A 298 1.64 2.93 6.65
N ILE A 299 2.01 1.79 7.23
CA ILE A 299 3.39 1.41 7.53
C ILE A 299 3.66 0.08 6.84
N ASN A 300 4.72 0.05 6.04
CA ASN A 300 5.20 -1.13 5.35
C ASN A 300 6.38 -1.74 6.10
N ILE A 301 6.50 -3.06 6.03
CA ILE A 301 7.66 -3.79 6.54
C ILE A 301 8.68 -3.86 5.41
N VAL A 302 9.85 -3.26 5.60
CA VAL A 302 10.94 -3.29 4.61
C VAL A 302 11.84 -4.50 4.85
N GLU A 303 12.17 -4.77 6.11
CA GLU A 303 13.01 -5.90 6.49
C GLU A 303 12.51 -6.46 7.83
N LEU A 304 12.15 -7.76 7.85
CA LEU A 304 11.76 -8.44 9.07
C LEU A 304 12.97 -8.61 9.98
N GLY A 305 12.84 -8.11 11.22
CA GLY A 305 13.86 -8.31 12.24
C GLY A 305 13.95 -9.78 12.68
N THR A 306 15.17 -10.28 12.84
CA THR A 306 15.42 -11.62 13.37
C THR A 306 16.37 -11.56 14.58
N GLY A 307 15.99 -12.24 15.68
CA GLY A 307 16.78 -12.28 16.91
C GLY A 307 16.99 -10.89 17.53
N ARG A 308 18.25 -10.42 17.54
CA ARG A 308 18.62 -9.09 18.08
C ARG A 308 18.43 -7.94 17.07
N LYS A 309 18.18 -8.23 15.79
CA LYS A 309 17.93 -7.19 14.77
C LYS A 309 16.47 -6.74 14.85
N SER A 310 16.25 -5.44 15.03
CA SER A 310 14.91 -4.85 14.97
C SER A 310 14.37 -4.82 13.54
N THR A 311 13.05 -4.97 13.41
CA THR A 311 12.32 -4.81 12.14
C THR A 311 12.48 -3.39 11.60
N THR A 312 12.75 -3.28 10.30
CA THR A 312 12.79 -2.02 9.56
C THR A 312 11.43 -1.77 8.93
N TYR A 313 10.89 -0.59 9.17
CA TYR A 313 9.60 -0.12 8.67
C TYR A 313 9.80 1.08 7.75
N SER A 314 8.87 1.31 6.84
CA SER A 314 8.77 2.55 6.08
C SER A 314 7.33 3.08 6.10
N PHE A 315 7.17 4.39 6.05
CA PHE A 315 5.85 4.96 5.77
C PHE A 315 5.48 4.73 4.32
N ASP A 316 4.19 4.46 4.10
CA ASP A 316 3.62 4.39 2.77
C ASP A 316 3.83 5.69 1.99
N TYR A 317 4.05 5.59 0.67
CA TYR A 317 4.37 6.75 -0.16
C TYR A 317 3.20 7.75 -0.22
N ALA A 318 1.96 7.29 -0.42
CA ALA A 318 0.80 8.18 -0.46
C ALA A 318 0.59 8.86 0.90
N TYR A 319 0.83 8.12 1.99
CA TYR A 319 0.83 8.69 3.34
C TYR A 319 1.95 9.71 3.58
N CYS A 320 3.14 9.50 3.00
CA CYS A 320 4.22 10.48 3.01
C CYS A 320 3.86 11.75 2.24
N VAL A 321 3.15 11.63 1.11
CA VAL A 321 2.65 12.79 0.34
C VAL A 321 1.63 13.57 1.19
N TYR A 322 0.63 12.88 1.74
CA TYR A 322 -0.41 13.45 2.61
C TYR A 322 0.17 14.20 3.82
N THR A 323 1.13 13.60 4.53
CA THR A 323 1.72 14.18 5.75
C THR A 323 2.88 15.15 5.48
N GLY A 324 3.32 15.27 4.22
CA GLY A 324 4.48 16.08 3.85
C GLY A 324 5.81 15.52 4.38
N LEU A 325 5.90 14.20 4.58
CA LEU A 325 7.15 13.51 4.90
C LEU A 325 7.96 13.33 3.62
N ALA A 326 9.26 13.65 3.66
CA ALA A 326 10.14 13.56 2.50
C ALA A 326 10.40 12.10 2.10
N THR A 327 10.40 11.81 0.80
CA THR A 327 10.78 10.50 0.25
C THR A 327 12.02 10.56 -0.64
N HIS A 328 12.39 11.76 -1.11
CA HIS A 328 13.52 11.98 -2.00
C HIS A 328 14.42 13.12 -1.52
N PHE A 329 15.72 12.98 -1.77
CA PHE A 329 16.67 14.09 -1.77
C PHE A 329 16.96 14.53 -3.20
N ILE A 330 17.33 15.78 -3.42
CA ILE A 330 17.87 16.25 -4.70
C ILE A 330 19.19 15.50 -4.94
N LYS A 331 19.36 14.93 -6.13
CA LYS A 331 20.51 14.10 -6.52
C LYS A 331 21.84 14.71 -6.11
N GLY A 332 22.67 13.91 -5.45
CA GLY A 332 23.98 14.32 -4.97
C GLY A 332 23.97 15.31 -3.79
N THR A 333 22.82 15.55 -3.15
CA THR A 333 22.69 16.44 -1.98
C THR A 333 21.86 15.78 -0.87
N GLU A 334 21.85 16.39 0.33
CA GLU A 334 20.91 16.04 1.40
C GLU A 334 19.69 16.99 1.45
N ARG A 335 19.49 17.81 0.42
CA ARG A 335 18.33 18.72 0.35
C ARG A 335 17.11 17.94 -0.07
N ILE A 336 15.98 18.18 0.59
CA ILE A 336 14.71 17.52 0.27
C ILE A 336 14.24 17.92 -1.12
N ASP A 337 13.96 16.93 -1.98
CA ASP A 337 13.24 17.14 -3.22
C ASP A 337 11.73 17.12 -2.95
N ARG A 338 11.08 18.27 -3.16
CA ARG A 338 9.64 18.44 -2.95
C ARG A 338 8.80 17.87 -4.08
N PHE A 339 9.38 17.75 -5.28
CA PHE A 339 8.70 17.17 -6.44
C PHE A 339 8.77 15.65 -6.44
N ARG A 340 9.66 15.06 -5.62
CA ARG A 340 9.80 13.61 -5.46
C ARG A 340 10.07 12.95 -6.81
N SER A 341 10.94 13.59 -7.58
CA SER A 341 11.20 13.20 -8.95
C SER A 341 12.30 12.16 -9.04
N ARG A 342 12.16 11.18 -9.92
CA ARG A 342 13.23 10.24 -10.25
C ARG A 342 14.35 10.88 -11.08
N LYS A 343 14.05 11.92 -11.88
CA LYS A 343 15.05 12.60 -12.69
C LYS A 343 15.99 13.44 -11.84
N ASN A 344 15.42 14.22 -10.91
CA ASN A 344 16.16 15.20 -10.10
C ASN A 344 16.43 14.73 -8.67
N GLY A 345 15.78 13.65 -8.22
CA GLY A 345 15.89 13.15 -6.86
C GLY A 345 16.30 11.68 -6.76
N ASP A 346 16.81 11.33 -5.59
CA ASP A 346 17.16 9.98 -5.15
C ASP A 346 16.32 9.61 -3.92
N TRP A 347 15.88 8.35 -3.85
CA TRP A 347 15.15 7.84 -2.69
C TRP A 347 15.96 8.01 -1.41
N ILE A 348 15.30 8.47 -0.34
CA ILE A 348 15.89 8.56 0.99
C ILE A 348 16.09 7.15 1.54
N GLN A 349 17.34 6.70 1.59
CA GLN A 349 17.75 5.42 2.18
C GLN A 349 18.10 5.54 3.67
N ARG A 350 17.97 6.74 4.24
CA ARG A 350 18.30 7.03 5.65
C ARG A 350 17.33 6.29 6.57
N ILE A 351 17.86 5.40 7.40
CA ILE A 351 17.09 4.68 8.43
C ILE A 351 17.29 5.38 9.77
N THR A 352 16.19 5.79 10.41
CA THR A 352 16.24 6.31 11.77
C THR A 352 15.83 5.26 12.81
N THR A 353 16.29 5.39 14.05
CA THR A 353 15.83 4.52 15.15
C THR A 353 14.99 5.36 16.10
N LEU A 354 13.74 4.98 16.31
CA LEU A 354 12.82 5.63 17.23
C LEU A 354 12.92 4.97 18.61
N SER A 355 12.65 5.75 19.65
CA SER A 355 12.52 5.29 21.04
C SER A 355 11.33 6.01 21.70
N ASP A 356 10.82 5.49 22.81
CA ASP A 356 9.73 6.14 23.55
C ASP A 356 10.11 7.57 23.98
N GLU A 357 11.36 7.78 24.43
CA GLU A 357 11.92 9.11 24.73
C GLU A 357 11.80 10.07 23.53
N LEU A 358 12.10 9.60 22.30
CA LEU A 358 11.94 10.42 21.09
C LEU A 358 10.49 10.75 20.77
N ILE A 359 9.57 9.83 21.03
CA ILE A 359 8.13 10.03 20.82
C ILE A 359 7.60 11.06 21.82
N GLU A 360 8.01 10.98 23.08
CA GLU A 360 7.68 11.99 24.09
C GLU A 360 8.23 13.36 23.68
N HIS A 361 9.50 13.46 23.30
CA HIS A 361 10.12 14.72 22.86
C HIS A 361 9.49 15.33 21.61
N ALA A 362 9.02 14.51 20.66
CA ALA A 362 8.32 15.00 19.47
C ALA A 362 6.99 15.71 19.80
N ASN A 363 6.43 15.47 20.99
CA ASN A 363 5.20 16.10 21.47
C ASN A 363 5.44 17.29 22.40
N PHE A 364 6.67 17.59 22.81
CA PHE A 364 6.97 18.76 23.63
C PHE A 364 6.87 20.05 22.78
N PRO A 365 5.91 20.95 23.06
CA PRO A 365 5.83 22.24 22.39
C PRO A 365 6.98 23.15 22.85
N GLY A 366 7.41 24.06 21.98
CA GLY A 366 8.37 25.11 22.32
C GLY A 366 9.84 24.76 22.11
N LYS A 367 10.18 23.56 21.62
CA LYS A 367 11.53 23.30 21.13
C LYS A 367 11.82 24.16 19.90
N ILE A 368 13.04 24.68 19.82
CA ILE A 368 13.57 25.40 18.66
C ILE A 368 14.79 24.65 18.09
N GLU A 369 15.15 24.96 16.85
CA GLU A 369 16.36 24.43 16.23
C GLU A 369 17.48 25.46 16.26
N GLY A 370 18.72 24.98 16.13
CA GLY A 370 19.91 25.81 16.08
C GLY A 370 21.12 25.01 15.62
N GLU A 371 22.27 25.67 15.60
CA GLU A 371 23.53 25.09 15.17
C GLU A 371 24.61 25.29 16.24
N ILE A 372 25.39 24.24 16.50
CA ILE A 372 26.50 24.31 17.45
C ILE A 372 27.63 25.15 16.83
N ASN A 373 27.84 26.35 17.37
CA ASN A 373 28.84 27.31 16.91
C ASN A 373 30.15 27.24 17.72
N TRP A 374 30.14 26.65 18.93
CA TRP A 374 31.34 26.52 19.75
C TRP A 374 31.28 25.32 20.70
N ILE A 375 32.42 24.64 20.88
CA ILE A 375 32.54 23.44 21.73
C ILE A 375 33.83 23.51 22.54
N ARG A 376 33.74 23.22 23.84
CA ARG A 376 34.86 22.93 24.72
C ARG A 376 34.52 21.80 25.69
N ASP A 377 35.33 20.76 25.64
CA ASP A 377 35.16 19.54 26.44
C ASP A 377 33.75 18.91 26.24
N GLU A 378 32.93 18.86 27.28
CA GLU A 378 31.54 18.35 27.23
C GLU A 378 30.48 19.46 27.26
N SER A 379 30.85 20.70 26.93
CA SER A 379 29.95 21.85 26.92
C SER A 379 30.22 22.79 25.75
N GLY A 380 29.33 23.75 25.53
CA GLY A 380 29.54 24.72 24.48
C GLY A 380 28.42 25.74 24.36
N PHE A 381 28.43 26.42 23.22
CA PHE A 381 27.37 27.32 22.81
C PHE A 381 26.78 26.85 21.48
N LEU A 382 25.55 27.27 21.24
CA LEU A 382 24.83 27.06 19.99
C LEU A 382 24.07 28.34 19.66
N LEU A 383 23.94 28.62 18.37
CA LEU A 383 23.12 29.71 17.86
C LEU A 383 21.74 29.14 17.49
N GLY A 384 20.71 29.58 18.21
CA GLY A 384 19.32 29.26 17.89
C GLY A 384 18.87 29.97 16.60
N ASP A 385 17.90 29.38 15.91
CA ASP A 385 17.27 29.97 14.73
C ASP A 385 16.48 31.26 15.07
N ASP A 386 16.25 31.52 16.35
CA ASP A 386 15.71 32.77 16.88
C ASP A 386 16.78 33.88 17.02
N GLY A 387 18.03 33.60 16.62
CA GLY A 387 19.17 34.51 16.64
C GLY A 387 19.83 34.67 18.00
N LYS A 388 19.48 33.85 19.00
CA LYS A 388 20.07 33.91 20.35
C LYS A 388 21.11 32.82 20.56
N GLU A 389 22.09 33.10 21.42
CA GLU A 389 23.10 32.13 21.81
C GLU A 389 22.68 31.41 23.10
N TYR A 390 22.75 30.08 23.09
CA TYR A 390 22.37 29.22 24.20
C TYR A 390 23.57 28.41 24.69
N PHE A 391 23.78 28.38 26.00
CA PHE A 391 24.72 27.46 26.63
C PHE A 391 24.17 26.03 26.63
N TRP A 392 25.02 25.05 26.34
CA TRP A 392 24.65 23.64 26.44
C TRP A 392 25.76 22.82 27.11
N GLN A 393 25.38 21.68 27.66
CA GLN A 393 26.28 20.64 28.14
C GLN A 393 25.77 19.27 27.76
N LYS A 394 26.67 18.30 27.61
CA LYS A 394 26.36 16.94 27.15
C LYS A 394 25.38 16.20 28.06
N SER A 395 25.32 16.57 29.35
CA SER A 395 24.33 16.04 30.29
C SER A 395 22.89 16.40 29.90
N PHE A 396 22.69 17.50 29.17
CA PHE A 396 21.39 17.96 28.65
C PHE A 396 20.97 17.31 27.33
N VAL A 397 21.83 16.49 26.73
CA VAL A 397 21.49 15.69 25.55
C VAL A 397 20.71 14.46 26.01
N ILE A 398 19.60 14.20 25.32
CA ILE A 398 18.69 13.08 25.60
C ILE A 398 19.45 11.75 25.53
N GLU A 399 18.97 10.73 26.26
CA GLU A 399 19.68 9.47 26.41
C GLU A 399 19.92 8.80 25.05
N HIS A 400 18.91 8.82 24.17
CA HIS A 400 19.00 8.30 22.81
C HIS A 400 20.17 8.88 22.01
N ASP A 401 20.43 10.19 22.14
CA ASP A 401 21.42 10.92 21.35
C ASP A 401 22.76 11.10 22.06
N ARG A 402 22.86 10.78 23.35
CA ARG A 402 24.07 11.03 24.18
C ARG A 402 25.34 10.37 23.64
N ARG A 403 25.22 9.29 22.86
CA ARG A 403 26.35 8.59 22.21
C ARG A 403 26.73 9.18 20.84
N LYS A 404 25.91 10.05 20.25
CA LYS A 404 26.24 10.71 18.97
C LYS A 404 27.40 11.68 19.17
N ARG A 405 28.25 11.78 18.14
CA ARG A 405 29.42 12.66 18.18
C ARG A 405 29.00 14.10 17.87
N ILE A 406 29.13 14.97 18.86
CA ILE A 406 28.86 16.40 18.74
C ILE A 406 30.07 17.11 18.10
N ARG A 407 29.83 17.98 17.12
CA ARG A 407 30.84 18.71 16.34
C ARG A 407 30.31 20.09 15.98
N HIS A 408 31.23 21.02 15.70
CA HIS A 408 30.87 22.33 15.17
C HIS A 408 30.03 22.17 13.89
N GLY A 409 28.98 22.97 13.76
CA GLY A 409 28.08 22.99 12.62
C GLY A 409 26.97 21.93 12.62
N ILE A 410 26.86 21.13 13.67
CA ILE A 410 25.76 20.16 13.80
C ILE A 410 24.46 20.90 14.16
N ARG A 411 23.41 20.58 13.41
CA ARG A 411 22.04 21.00 13.71
C ARG A 411 21.50 20.21 14.90
N ILE A 412 20.86 20.93 15.81
CA ILE A 412 20.27 20.37 17.01
C ILE A 412 18.88 20.96 17.23
N ARG A 413 18.04 20.23 17.97
CA ARG A 413 16.74 20.69 18.44
C ARG A 413 16.73 20.65 19.95
N PHE A 414 16.27 21.71 20.60
CA PHE A 414 16.39 21.84 22.06
C PHE A 414 15.24 22.67 22.63
N PHE A 415 15.00 22.53 23.92
CA PHE A 415 14.09 23.37 24.68
C PHE A 415 14.84 24.60 25.23
N PRO A 416 14.44 25.83 24.87
CA PRO A 416 15.11 27.04 25.34
C PRO A 416 14.65 27.40 26.75
N ILE A 417 15.59 27.54 27.68
CA ILE A 417 15.35 28.02 29.04
C ILE A 417 16.09 29.34 29.23
N LYS A 418 15.39 30.36 29.72
CA LYS A 418 16.04 31.60 30.18
C LYS A 418 16.31 31.48 31.69
N LEU A 419 17.57 31.56 32.08
CA LEU A 419 18.01 31.56 33.47
C LEU A 419 18.75 32.87 33.78
N GLY A 420 18.04 33.82 34.40
CA GLY A 420 18.54 35.17 34.59
C GLY A 420 18.75 35.87 33.24
N ASP A 421 19.98 36.33 32.99
CA ASP A 421 20.38 36.97 31.72
C ASP A 421 20.93 35.99 30.68
N SER A 422 21.09 34.71 31.06
CA SER A 422 21.63 33.67 30.19
C SER A 422 20.55 32.80 29.59
N TYR A 423 20.82 32.27 28.40
CA TYR A 423 19.98 31.26 27.76
C TYR A 423 20.66 29.90 27.81
N ILE A 424 19.89 28.86 28.12
CA ILE A 424 20.35 27.48 28.26
C ILE A 424 19.51 26.60 27.36
N ALA A 425 20.16 25.67 26.65
CA ALA A 425 19.50 24.63 25.88
C ALA A 425 19.41 23.34 26.69
N THR A 426 18.21 22.80 26.87
CA THR A 426 17.96 21.52 27.54
C THR A 426 17.18 20.56 26.64
N GLU A 427 17.08 19.29 27.01
CA GLU A 427 16.37 18.25 26.24
C GLU A 427 16.83 18.21 24.77
N ILE A 428 18.15 18.21 24.59
CA ILE A 428 18.81 18.39 23.29
C ILE A 428 18.76 17.10 22.48
N GLU A 429 18.17 17.19 21.29
CA GLU A 429 18.20 16.19 20.23
C GLU A 429 19.26 16.57 19.18
N ILE A 430 20.04 15.58 18.77
CA ILE A 430 21.06 15.73 17.72
C ILE A 430 20.45 15.21 16.42
N LEU A 431 20.24 16.12 15.45
CA LEU A 431 19.48 15.85 14.23
C LEU A 431 20.26 15.03 13.20
#